data_AF-A0A8J7VX87-F1
#
_entry.id   AF-A0A8J7VX87-F1
#
_cell.length_a   1.000
_cell.length_b   1.000
_cell.length_c   1.000
_cell.angle_alpha   90.00
_cell.angle_beta   90.00
_cell.angle_gamma   90.00
#
_symmetry.space_group_name_H-M   'P 1'
#
loop_
_entity.id
_entity.type
_entity.pdbx_description
1 polymer ?
#
loop_
_entity_poly.entity_id
_entity_poly.type
_entity_poly.pdbx_seq_one_letter_code
_entity_poly.pdbx_strand_id
1 'polypeptide(L)'
;MKSTIKKKTYKAIYRLLDKVSPLSVDCGGLCSAACCNCGGDGLQEDSLDFDMGIYLLPGEEKLFTRKEPWLKWSVEDAEDYEFPDSWHGKIYFTRCKTPPHCPREMRPLQCRFFPLAPYLTETGDFTLIWSPVELPYQCPLIQEKMELEPSFIKATHTVWKRLIKDPLIFDLVEMDSKSYRKDSRSQIQEVL
;
A
#
# COMPACT_ATOMS: atom_id res chain seq x y z
N MET A 1 16.90 -4.78 -7.27
CA MET A 1 16.87 -5.14 -5.83
C MET A 1 16.51 -6.62 -5.61
N LYS A 2 16.93 -7.23 -4.49
CA LYS A 2 16.62 -8.65 -4.19
C LYS A 2 16.09 -8.83 -2.77
N SER A 3 14.77 -8.85 -2.64
CA SER A 3 14.08 -9.18 -1.39
C SER A 3 14.27 -10.65 -0.99
N THR A 4 14.46 -10.86 0.32
CA THR A 4 14.59 -12.16 1.01
C THR A 4 13.25 -12.90 1.10
N ILE A 5 12.13 -12.20 0.87
CA ILE A 5 10.80 -12.80 0.94
C ILE A 5 10.57 -13.71 -0.26
N LYS A 6 10.20 -14.96 0.04
CA LYS A 6 9.91 -15.98 -0.99
C LYS A 6 8.51 -15.79 -1.56
N LYS A 7 8.31 -16.12 -2.85
CA LYS A 7 7.00 -16.09 -3.53
C LYS A 7 5.90 -16.83 -2.74
N LYS A 8 6.21 -17.96 -2.11
CA LYS A 8 5.26 -18.71 -1.28
C LYS A 8 4.78 -17.94 -0.04
N THR A 9 5.64 -17.09 0.52
CA THR A 9 5.30 -16.23 1.65
C THR A 9 4.33 -15.14 1.22
N TYR A 10 4.59 -14.48 0.08
CA TYR A 10 3.64 -13.53 -0.49
C TYR A 10 2.28 -14.16 -0.80
N LYS A 11 2.26 -15.37 -1.38
CA LYS A 11 1.00 -16.10 -1.61
C LYS A 11 0.22 -16.36 -0.30
N ALA A 12 0.92 -16.69 0.77
CA ALA A 12 0.28 -16.90 2.08
C ALA A 12 -0.27 -15.58 2.66
N ILE A 13 0.48 -14.49 2.51
CA ILE A 13 0.04 -13.15 2.93
C ILE A 13 -1.22 -12.73 2.16
N TYR A 14 -1.22 -12.87 0.82
CA TYR A 14 -2.39 -12.54 -0.01
C TYR A 14 -3.63 -13.30 0.44
N ARG A 15 -3.53 -14.63 0.66
CA ARG A 15 -4.65 -15.45 1.15
C ARG A 15 -5.13 -15.07 2.55
N LEU A 16 -4.27 -14.56 3.40
CA LEU A 16 -4.65 -14.10 4.72
C LEU A 16 -5.43 -12.78 4.62
N LEU A 17 -4.89 -11.82 3.87
CA LEU A 17 -5.49 -10.49 3.70
C LEU A 17 -6.76 -10.51 2.84
N ASP A 18 -6.96 -11.54 2.02
CA ASP A 18 -8.20 -11.72 1.25
C ASP A 18 -9.42 -12.04 2.14
N LYS A 19 -9.18 -12.47 3.39
CA LYS A 19 -10.24 -12.84 4.34
C LYS A 19 -10.66 -11.71 5.27
N VAL A 20 -10.01 -10.56 5.18
CA VAL A 20 -10.22 -9.42 6.07
C VAL A 20 -10.36 -8.15 5.24
N SER A 21 -11.08 -7.17 5.79
CA SER A 21 -11.34 -5.88 5.19
C SER A 21 -11.45 -4.84 6.29
N PRO A 22 -11.14 -3.55 6.05
CA PRO A 22 -11.27 -2.50 7.05
C PRO A 22 -12.65 -2.47 7.72
N LEU A 23 -13.71 -2.80 6.96
CA LEU A 23 -15.09 -2.94 7.42
C LEU A 23 -15.63 -4.32 7.06
N SER A 24 -16.68 -4.76 7.76
CA SER A 24 -17.47 -5.97 7.43
C SER A 24 -18.20 -5.89 6.08
N VAL A 25 -18.32 -4.70 5.51
CA VAL A 25 -18.87 -4.44 4.17
C VAL A 25 -17.80 -3.85 3.25
N ASP A 26 -18.09 -3.81 1.94
CA ASP A 26 -17.21 -3.14 0.99
C ASP A 26 -17.19 -1.62 1.24
N CYS A 27 -16.11 -1.11 1.82
CA CYS A 27 -15.94 0.32 2.08
C CYS A 27 -15.97 1.17 0.80
N GLY A 28 -15.76 0.56 -0.37
CA GLY A 28 -15.94 1.23 -1.66
C GLY A 28 -17.38 1.73 -1.87
N GLY A 29 -18.38 1.11 -1.26
CA GLY A 29 -19.77 1.57 -1.33
C GLY A 29 -20.00 2.93 -0.66
N LEU A 30 -19.15 3.33 0.28
CA LEU A 30 -19.28 4.61 1.00
C LEU A 30 -18.87 5.82 0.15
N CYS A 31 -17.93 5.63 -0.77
CA CYS A 31 -17.35 6.70 -1.57
C CYS A 31 -17.37 6.42 -3.08
N SER A 32 -18.21 5.47 -3.54
CA SER A 32 -18.24 5.01 -4.93
C SER A 32 -16.87 4.60 -5.47
N ALA A 33 -16.10 3.89 -4.63
CA ALA A 33 -14.74 3.43 -4.91
C ALA A 33 -13.78 4.55 -5.35
N ALA A 34 -13.86 5.71 -4.69
CA ALA A 34 -13.02 6.87 -5.00
C ALA A 34 -11.52 6.52 -5.11
N CYS A 35 -11.00 5.66 -4.22
CA CYS A 35 -9.61 5.20 -4.24
C CYS A 35 -9.22 4.37 -5.48
N CYS A 36 -10.19 3.74 -6.13
CA CYS A 36 -9.97 3.01 -7.37
C CYS A 36 -10.13 3.95 -8.58
N ASN A 37 -11.06 4.91 -8.51
CA ASN A 37 -11.45 5.75 -9.65
C ASN A 37 -10.61 7.03 -9.80
N CYS A 38 -9.89 7.45 -8.76
CA CYS A 38 -8.98 8.59 -8.83
C CYS A 38 -7.76 8.26 -9.73
N GLY A 39 -7.65 8.94 -10.88
CA GLY A 39 -6.50 8.81 -11.80
C GLY A 39 -6.48 7.52 -12.63
N GLY A 40 -7.63 6.90 -12.88
CA GLY A 40 -7.74 5.85 -13.91
C GLY A 40 -7.59 6.40 -15.32
N ASP A 41 -7.28 5.53 -16.30
CA ASP A 41 -7.18 5.84 -17.74
C ASP A 41 -8.57 6.20 -18.36
N GLY A 42 -9.30 7.15 -17.76
CA GLY A 42 -10.57 7.67 -18.27
C GLY A 42 -10.39 8.38 -19.63
N LEU A 43 -11.44 8.38 -20.45
CA LEU A 43 -11.46 8.86 -21.85
C LEU A 43 -11.19 10.37 -22.07
N GLN A 44 -10.61 11.09 -21.12
CA GLN A 44 -10.29 12.51 -21.30
C GLN A 44 -8.79 12.68 -21.55
N GLU A 45 -8.45 13.12 -22.77
CA GLU A 45 -7.08 13.38 -23.25
C GLU A 45 -6.31 14.44 -22.42
N ASP A 46 -6.98 15.12 -21.47
CA ASP A 46 -6.42 16.21 -20.67
C ASP A 46 -6.36 15.94 -19.15
N SER A 47 -6.64 14.72 -18.68
CA SER A 47 -6.49 14.39 -17.24
C SER A 47 -5.07 13.95 -16.94
N LEU A 48 -4.34 14.72 -16.12
CA LEU A 48 -3.04 14.44 -15.47
C LEU A 48 -2.71 12.93 -15.38
N ASP A 49 -2.08 12.40 -16.43
CA ASP A 49 -2.14 10.98 -16.82
C ASP A 49 -1.16 10.05 -16.06
N PHE A 50 -0.64 10.49 -14.91
CA PHE A 50 0.52 9.86 -14.26
C PHE A 50 0.49 9.69 -12.73
N ASP A 51 -0.43 10.29 -11.98
CA ASP A 51 -0.13 10.51 -10.54
C ASP A 51 -0.62 9.43 -9.57
N MET A 52 -1.53 8.53 -9.96
CA MET A 52 -2.14 7.59 -8.99
C MET A 52 -1.91 6.13 -9.33
N GLY A 53 -1.26 5.41 -8.42
CA GLY A 53 -0.99 3.99 -8.51
C GLY A 53 -0.29 3.48 -7.26
N ILE A 54 0.25 2.26 -7.35
CA ILE A 54 0.86 1.58 -6.21
C ILE A 54 2.23 1.05 -6.59
N TYR A 55 3.24 1.47 -5.84
CA TYR A 55 4.53 0.79 -5.81
C TYR A 55 4.38 -0.57 -5.14
N LEU A 56 4.86 -1.62 -5.81
CA LEU A 56 4.92 -2.94 -5.20
C LEU A 56 6.04 -2.98 -4.15
N LEU A 57 5.80 -3.68 -3.04
CA LEU A 57 6.85 -3.88 -2.05
C LEU A 57 7.98 -4.75 -2.64
N PRO A 58 9.24 -4.57 -2.22
CA PRO A 58 10.37 -5.37 -2.71
C PRO A 58 10.10 -6.87 -2.71
N GLY A 59 10.03 -7.50 -3.88
CA GLY A 59 9.79 -8.94 -4.04
C GLY A 59 8.33 -9.34 -4.26
N GLU A 60 7.38 -8.42 -4.13
CA GLU A 60 5.95 -8.66 -4.37
C GLU A 60 5.66 -8.94 -5.85
N GLU A 61 6.43 -8.36 -6.76
CA GLU A 61 6.34 -8.56 -8.22
C GLU A 61 6.38 -10.04 -8.61
N LYS A 62 7.00 -10.89 -7.77
CA LYS A 62 7.05 -12.35 -7.94
C LYS A 62 5.66 -12.99 -8.05
N LEU A 63 4.60 -12.35 -7.58
CA LEU A 63 3.22 -12.83 -7.69
C LEU A 63 2.60 -12.60 -9.07
N PHE A 64 3.14 -11.67 -9.84
CA PHE A 64 2.57 -11.23 -11.10
C PHE A 64 3.36 -11.77 -12.29
N THR A 65 2.70 -11.81 -13.44
CA THR A 65 3.28 -12.16 -14.74
C THR A 65 3.65 -10.93 -15.56
N ARG A 66 3.20 -9.74 -15.14
CA ARG A 66 3.22 -8.46 -15.86
C ARG A 66 2.41 -8.46 -17.16
N LYS A 67 1.52 -9.45 -17.32
CA LYS A 67 0.60 -9.60 -18.45
C LYS A 67 -0.85 -9.53 -18.01
N GLU A 68 -1.09 -9.14 -16.76
CA GLU A 68 -2.42 -8.99 -16.19
C GLU A 68 -3.20 -7.94 -16.99
N PRO A 69 -4.37 -8.28 -17.56
CA PRO A 69 -5.12 -7.35 -18.41
C PRO A 69 -5.67 -6.14 -17.63
N TRP A 70 -5.78 -6.26 -16.30
CA TRP A 70 -6.30 -5.24 -15.40
C TRP A 70 -5.22 -4.32 -14.80
N LEU A 71 -3.92 -4.57 -15.08
CA LEU A 71 -2.81 -3.75 -14.61
C LEU A 71 -2.03 -3.09 -15.77
N LYS A 72 -1.69 -1.82 -15.57
CA LYS A 72 -0.66 -1.09 -16.32
C LYS A 72 0.59 -1.02 -15.45
N TRP A 73 1.74 -1.29 -16.02
CA TRP A 73 3.02 -1.40 -15.30
C TRP A 73 3.96 -0.29 -15.75
N SER A 74 4.53 0.43 -14.79
CA SER A 74 5.74 1.24 -14.99
C SER A 74 6.90 0.55 -14.26
N VAL A 75 8.09 0.63 -14.86
CA VAL A 75 9.32 0.09 -14.27
C VAL A 75 10.32 1.23 -14.24
N GLU A 76 10.75 1.57 -13.05
CA GLU A 76 11.65 2.69 -12.77
C GLU A 76 12.91 2.15 -12.07
N ASP A 77 13.98 2.93 -12.08
CA ASP A 77 15.17 2.66 -11.27
C ASP A 77 15.02 3.38 -9.93
N ALA A 78 15.24 2.68 -8.81
CA ALA A 78 15.07 3.24 -7.48
C ALA A 78 15.95 4.48 -7.25
N GLU A 79 17.12 4.47 -7.88
CA GLU A 79 18.14 5.51 -7.80
C GLU A 79 17.70 6.86 -8.39
N ASP A 80 16.66 6.87 -9.22
CA ASP A 80 16.14 8.08 -9.86
C ASP A 80 15.04 8.77 -9.02
N TYR A 81 14.66 8.19 -7.87
CA TYR A 81 13.52 8.61 -7.05
C TYR A 81 13.87 8.61 -5.55
N GLU A 82 12.97 9.15 -4.72
CA GLU A 82 13.11 9.20 -3.26
C GLU A 82 12.77 7.85 -2.60
N PHE A 83 13.66 6.88 -2.75
CA PHE A 83 13.63 5.59 -2.04
C PHE A 83 14.82 5.47 -1.07
N PRO A 84 14.80 4.49 -0.14
CA PRO A 84 15.93 4.28 0.77
C PRO A 84 17.24 4.04 0.00
N ASP A 85 18.37 4.55 0.50
CA ASP A 85 19.69 4.39 -0.13
C ASP A 85 20.07 2.91 -0.37
N SER A 86 19.49 1.97 0.38
CA SER A 86 19.70 0.53 0.22
C SER A 86 19.01 -0.06 -1.03
N TRP A 87 18.11 0.69 -1.65
CA TRP A 87 17.37 0.28 -2.83
C TRP A 87 18.17 0.57 -4.11
N HIS A 88 18.65 -0.49 -4.76
CA HIS A 88 19.34 -0.41 -6.05
C HIS A 88 18.68 -1.29 -7.14
N GLY A 89 18.37 -0.67 -8.28
CA GLY A 89 17.75 -1.24 -9.45
C GLY A 89 16.23 -1.14 -9.46
N LYS A 90 15.59 -2.06 -10.19
CA LYS A 90 14.18 -1.90 -10.58
C LYS A 90 13.18 -1.87 -9.41
N ILE A 91 12.34 -0.85 -9.41
CA ILE A 91 11.06 -0.74 -8.70
C ILE A 91 9.91 -0.94 -9.69
N TYR A 92 8.77 -1.42 -9.17
CA TYR A 92 7.60 -1.72 -9.98
C TYR A 92 6.42 -0.89 -9.48
N PHE A 93 5.87 -0.07 -10.37
CA PHE A 93 4.69 0.72 -10.11
C PHE A 93 3.53 0.18 -10.94
N THR A 94 2.38 0.01 -10.31
CA THR A 94 1.20 -0.59 -10.92
C THR A 94 0.00 0.32 -10.84
N ARG A 95 -0.77 0.37 -11.92
CA ARG A 95 -2.00 1.16 -12.05
C ARG A 95 -3.15 0.26 -12.49
N CYS A 96 -4.35 0.53 -11.99
CA CYS A 96 -5.55 -0.20 -12.41
C CYS A 96 -6.01 0.33 -13.78
N LYS A 97 -6.18 -0.57 -14.75
CA LYS A 97 -6.73 -0.22 -16.09
C LYS A 97 -8.25 -0.13 -16.11
N THR A 98 -8.92 -0.91 -15.26
CA THR A 98 -10.37 -1.04 -15.25
C THR A 98 -10.94 -0.75 -13.86
N PRO A 99 -10.67 0.40 -13.23
CA PRO A 99 -11.30 0.71 -11.96
C PRO A 99 -12.82 0.89 -12.11
N PRO A 100 -13.64 0.51 -11.11
CA PRO A 100 -13.28 -0.19 -9.88
C PRO A 100 -13.24 -1.74 -10.05
N HIS A 101 -13.36 -2.23 -11.28
CA HIS A 101 -13.44 -3.64 -11.66
C HIS A 101 -12.06 -4.29 -11.81
N CYS A 102 -11.45 -4.67 -10.69
CA CYS A 102 -10.23 -5.47 -10.65
C CYS A 102 -10.39 -6.73 -9.77
N PRO A 103 -9.63 -7.81 -10.03
CA PRO A 103 -9.59 -8.98 -9.16
C PRO A 103 -9.06 -8.59 -7.76
N ARG A 104 -9.98 -8.48 -6.79
CA ARG A 104 -9.67 -7.99 -5.44
C ARG A 104 -8.65 -8.86 -4.73
N GLU A 105 -8.70 -10.16 -4.95
CA GLU A 105 -7.80 -11.19 -4.42
C GLU A 105 -6.37 -11.11 -4.98
N MET A 106 -6.16 -10.32 -6.04
CA MET A 106 -4.84 -10.06 -6.63
C MET A 106 -4.36 -8.60 -6.51
N ARG A 107 -5.11 -7.71 -5.84
CA ARG A 107 -4.66 -6.35 -5.52
C ARG A 107 -3.30 -6.35 -4.81
N PRO A 108 -2.40 -5.41 -5.15
CA PRO A 108 -1.16 -5.18 -4.42
C PRO A 108 -1.37 -4.97 -2.91
N LEU A 109 -0.35 -5.29 -2.11
CA LEU A 109 -0.40 -5.26 -0.66
C LEU A 109 -0.75 -3.89 -0.09
N GLN A 110 -0.21 -2.81 -0.66
CA GLN A 110 -0.49 -1.46 -0.15
C GLN A 110 -1.99 -1.13 -0.22
N CYS A 111 -2.70 -1.53 -1.29
CA CYS A 111 -4.16 -1.41 -1.38
C CYS A 111 -4.91 -2.20 -0.29
N ARG A 112 -4.30 -3.25 0.26
CA ARG A 112 -4.92 -4.13 1.27
C ARG A 112 -4.66 -3.68 2.69
N PHE A 113 -3.63 -2.88 2.93
CA PHE A 113 -3.32 -2.37 4.27
C PHE A 113 -4.06 -1.09 4.60
N PHE A 114 -4.40 -0.30 3.58
CA PHE A 114 -5.13 0.94 3.75
C PHE A 114 -6.46 0.69 4.51
N PRO A 115 -6.80 1.49 5.54
CA PRO A 115 -6.24 2.80 5.87
C PRO A 115 -5.07 2.79 6.88
N LEU A 116 -4.42 1.65 7.11
CA LEU A 116 -3.31 1.52 8.06
C LEU A 116 -1.95 1.57 7.35
N ALA A 117 -0.98 2.21 8.01
CA ALA A 117 0.42 2.23 7.61
C ALA A 117 1.31 1.63 8.72
N PRO A 118 2.42 0.96 8.37
CA PRO A 118 3.42 0.57 9.34
C PRO A 118 4.19 1.79 9.84
N TYR A 119 4.59 1.78 11.10
CA TYR A 119 5.41 2.84 11.69
C TYR A 119 6.43 2.26 12.65
N LEU A 120 7.65 2.80 12.60
CA LEU A 120 8.70 2.57 13.58
C LEU A 120 8.80 3.79 14.49
N THR A 121 8.59 3.60 15.78
CA THR A 121 8.74 4.64 16.80
C THR A 121 10.19 5.13 16.89
N GLU A 122 10.44 6.20 17.63
CA GLU A 122 11.81 6.69 17.88
C GLU A 122 12.69 5.66 18.61
N THR A 123 12.07 4.77 19.40
CA THR A 123 12.75 3.64 20.06
C THR A 123 12.99 2.45 19.13
N GLY A 124 12.48 2.50 17.89
CA GLY A 124 12.60 1.44 16.89
C GLY A 124 11.53 0.35 17.00
N ASP A 125 10.49 0.56 17.81
CA ASP A 125 9.40 -0.39 17.97
C ASP A 125 8.40 -0.27 16.82
N PHE A 126 7.91 -1.40 16.34
CA PHE A 126 6.90 -1.46 15.27
C PHE A 126 5.48 -1.32 15.84
N THR A 127 4.70 -0.41 15.26
CA THR A 127 3.26 -0.22 15.48
C THR A 127 2.53 0.02 14.16
N LEU A 128 1.19 -0.02 14.19
CA LEU A 128 0.34 0.44 13.10
C LEU A 128 -0.24 1.81 13.44
N ILE A 129 -0.24 2.69 12.47
CA ILE A 129 -0.85 4.02 12.56
C ILE A 129 -1.92 4.17 11.49
N TRP A 130 -2.81 5.14 11.67
CA TRP A 130 -3.61 5.64 10.55
C TRP A 130 -2.68 6.20 9.47
N SER A 131 -2.90 5.81 8.23
CA SER A 131 -2.08 6.23 7.09
C SER A 131 -2.08 7.76 7.00
N PRO A 132 -0.92 8.42 7.15
CA PRO A 132 -0.82 9.88 7.11
C PRO A 132 -0.77 10.43 5.68
N VAL A 133 -0.82 9.55 4.68
CA VAL A 133 -0.75 9.92 3.26
C VAL A 133 -1.85 10.93 2.90
N GLU A 134 -1.45 12.01 2.22
CA GLU A 134 -2.41 12.95 1.64
C GLU A 134 -3.07 12.28 0.43
N LEU A 135 -4.39 12.22 0.45
CA LEU A 135 -5.17 11.57 -0.60
C LEU A 135 -5.75 12.63 -1.53
N PRO A 136 -5.76 12.40 -2.86
CA PRO A 136 -6.45 13.29 -3.81
C PRO A 136 -7.97 13.12 -3.77
N TYR A 137 -8.50 12.36 -2.81
CA TYR A 137 -9.91 12.10 -2.59
C TYR A 137 -10.21 12.07 -1.09
N GLN A 138 -11.49 12.25 -0.76
CA GLN A 138 -11.96 12.14 0.62
C GLN A 138 -12.31 10.68 0.94
N CYS A 139 -11.61 10.09 1.91
CA CYS A 139 -11.88 8.74 2.39
C CYS A 139 -12.71 8.77 3.68
N PRO A 140 -13.94 8.25 3.70
CA PRO A 140 -14.78 8.20 4.90
C PRO A 140 -14.10 7.48 6.08
N LEU A 141 -13.33 6.42 5.82
CA LEU A 141 -12.63 5.66 6.86
C LEU A 141 -11.67 6.54 7.68
N ILE A 142 -10.94 7.44 7.00
CA ILE A 142 -9.95 8.32 7.63
C ILE A 142 -10.64 9.56 8.22
N GLN A 143 -11.51 10.21 7.44
CA GLN A 143 -12.13 11.48 7.85
C GLN A 143 -13.03 11.31 9.08
N GLU A 144 -13.82 10.24 9.10
CA GLU A 144 -14.76 9.96 10.19
C GLU A 144 -14.11 9.08 11.29
N LYS A 145 -12.84 8.67 11.10
CA LYS A 145 -12.12 7.74 11.98
C LYS A 145 -12.99 6.53 12.35
N MET A 146 -13.56 5.91 11.32
CA MET A 146 -14.47 4.78 11.50
C MET A 146 -13.78 3.64 12.26
N GLU A 147 -14.53 2.96 13.12
CA GLU A 147 -14.03 1.78 13.80
C GLU A 147 -13.71 0.67 12.79
N LEU A 148 -12.45 0.23 12.78
CA LEU A 148 -11.99 -0.81 11.88
C LEU A 148 -12.21 -2.19 12.48
N GLU A 149 -12.48 -3.18 11.63
CA GLU A 149 -12.63 -4.58 12.05
C GLU A 149 -11.37 -5.07 12.80
N PRO A 150 -11.49 -5.57 14.05
CA PRO A 150 -10.34 -6.02 14.82
C PRO A 150 -9.53 -7.14 14.13
N SER A 151 -10.22 -7.97 13.34
CA SER A 151 -9.61 -9.03 12.54
C SER A 151 -8.68 -8.47 11.45
N PHE A 152 -9.05 -7.34 10.84
CA PHE A 152 -8.25 -6.63 9.86
C PHE A 152 -7.00 -6.02 10.49
N ILE A 153 -7.15 -5.30 11.60
CA ILE A 153 -6.01 -4.68 12.30
C ILE A 153 -5.00 -5.76 12.70
N LYS A 154 -5.46 -6.86 13.30
CA LYS A 154 -4.61 -7.98 13.73
C LYS A 154 -3.90 -8.67 12.56
N ALA A 155 -4.61 -8.89 11.44
CA ALA A 155 -4.02 -9.48 10.24
C ALA A 155 -2.95 -8.56 9.63
N THR A 156 -3.26 -7.27 9.47
CA THR A 156 -2.33 -6.25 8.97
C THR A 156 -1.08 -6.17 9.85
N HIS A 157 -1.25 -6.13 11.17
CA HIS A 157 -0.12 -6.08 12.12
C HIS A 157 0.75 -7.34 12.01
N THR A 158 0.12 -8.52 11.93
CA THR A 158 0.82 -9.81 11.79
C THR A 158 1.63 -9.88 10.49
N VAL A 159 1.05 -9.37 9.39
CA VAL A 159 1.72 -9.33 8.09
C VAL A 159 2.89 -8.36 8.13
N TRP A 160 2.71 -7.13 8.60
CA TRP A 160 3.78 -6.15 8.66
C TRP A 160 4.94 -6.59 9.55
N LYS A 161 4.67 -7.17 10.73
CA LYS A 161 5.69 -7.79 11.58
C LYS A 161 6.52 -8.87 10.88
N ARG A 162 5.96 -9.51 9.83
CA ARG A 162 6.68 -10.45 8.98
C ARG A 162 7.43 -9.75 7.84
N LEU A 163 6.83 -8.73 7.22
CA LEU A 163 7.39 -8.00 6.08
C LEU A 163 8.64 -7.20 6.48
N ILE A 164 8.61 -6.49 7.61
CA ILE A 164 9.73 -5.67 8.11
C ILE A 164 10.96 -6.51 8.54
N LYS A 165 10.89 -7.84 8.47
CA LYS A 165 12.07 -8.70 8.63
C LYS A 165 12.93 -8.73 7.38
N ASP A 166 12.40 -8.26 6.25
CA ASP A 166 13.17 -8.02 5.04
C ASP A 166 13.85 -6.65 5.15
N PRO A 167 15.18 -6.55 4.99
CA PRO A 167 15.90 -5.28 5.16
C PRO A 167 15.39 -4.17 4.24
N LEU A 168 15.07 -4.47 2.97
CA LEU A 168 14.61 -3.45 2.03
C LEU A 168 13.26 -2.85 2.44
N ILE A 169 12.36 -3.69 2.98
CA ILE A 169 11.08 -3.23 3.50
C ILE A 169 11.26 -2.50 4.82
N PHE A 170 12.16 -2.97 5.70
CA PHE A 170 12.48 -2.28 6.95
C PHE A 170 12.97 -0.86 6.67
N ASP A 171 13.94 -0.70 5.76
CA ASP A 171 14.53 0.59 5.42
C ASP A 171 13.49 1.55 4.83
N LEU A 172 12.54 1.04 4.03
CA LEU A 172 11.40 1.82 3.53
C LEU A 172 10.54 2.33 4.68
N VAL A 173 10.11 1.44 5.58
CA VAL A 173 9.27 1.82 6.73
C VAL A 173 10.02 2.78 7.65
N GLU A 174 11.34 2.61 7.84
CA GLU A 174 12.16 3.51 8.64
C GLU A 174 12.25 4.91 8.03
N MET A 175 12.51 4.99 6.72
CA MET A 175 12.53 6.23 5.95
C MET A 175 11.18 6.96 6.04
N ASP A 176 10.08 6.25 5.78
CA ASP A 176 8.72 6.80 5.85
C ASP A 176 8.39 7.29 7.27
N SER A 177 8.73 6.50 8.29
CA SER A 177 8.52 6.87 9.70
C SER A 177 9.28 8.13 10.08
N LYS A 178 10.53 8.29 9.60
CA LYS A 178 11.32 9.52 9.79
C LYS A 178 10.69 10.71 9.06
N SER A 179 10.12 10.48 7.88
CA SER A 179 9.42 11.51 7.10
C SER A 179 8.16 11.99 7.83
N TYR A 180 7.32 11.06 8.31
CA TYR A 180 6.08 11.38 9.04
C TYR A 180 6.34 12.18 10.32
N ARG A 181 7.43 11.93 11.03
CA ARG A 181 7.80 12.74 12.22
C ARG A 181 8.18 14.18 11.88
N LYS A 182 8.75 14.41 10.70
CA LYS A 182 9.19 15.74 10.26
C LYS A 182 8.04 16.56 9.67
N ASP A 183 7.05 15.91 9.07
CA ASP A 183 5.89 16.59 8.51
C ASP A 183 4.90 16.95 9.63
N SER A 184 4.81 18.25 9.94
CA SER A 184 3.88 18.77 10.96
C SER A 184 2.40 18.54 10.63
N ARG A 185 2.07 18.19 9.38
CA ARG A 185 0.71 17.80 8.95
C ARG A 185 0.39 16.34 9.27
N SER A 186 1.42 15.49 9.43
CA SER A 186 1.23 14.07 9.75
C SER A 186 0.82 13.92 11.21
N GLN A 187 -0.46 13.69 11.47
CA GLN A 187 -0.94 13.31 12.80
C GLN A 187 -0.71 11.80 12.99
N ILE A 188 0.39 11.45 13.65
CA ILE A 188 0.69 10.07 14.00
C ILE A 188 -0.31 9.63 15.08
N GLN A 189 -1.26 8.79 14.68
CA GLN A 189 -2.25 8.21 15.57
C GLN A 189 -2.10 6.69 15.55
N GLU A 190 -1.57 6.15 16.65
CA GLU A 190 -1.40 4.71 16.85
C GLU A 190 -2.76 4.01 16.94
N VAL A 191 -2.81 2.82 16.35
CA VAL A 191 -3.97 1.93 16.35
C VAL A 191 -3.73 0.71 17.25
N LEU A 192 -2.48 0.31 17.43
CA LEU A 192 -2.05 -0.83 18.25
C LEU A 192 -0.70 -0.61 18.93
#